data_AF-C7MM10-F1
#
_entry.id   AF-C7MM10-F1
#
_cell.length_a   1.000
_cell.length_b   1.000
_cell.length_c   1.000
_cell.angle_alpha   90.00
_cell.angle_beta   90.00
_cell.angle_gamma   90.00
#
_symmetry.space_group_name_H-M   'P 1'
#
loop_
_entity.id
_entity.type
_entity.pdbx_description
1 polymer ?
#
loop_
_entity_poly.entity_id
_entity_poly.type
_entity_poly.pdbx_seq_one_letter_code
_entity_poly.pdbx_strand_id
1 'polypeptide(L)'
;MIWKCGNYSFDTQVPVVMGILNVTPDSFSDGGSYASFDDAIAAACRMRDEGALIIDVGGESTRPGAAEVSEDEELHRVLDVVRALAANDICVSIDTRHASVAAACVDAGASIINDVSGFRDPEMVRVAASCDAGLVVMHMRGEPRTMQQEPQYDDVVVEVRDYLLAQAHMLESAGVDRARICIDPGPGFGKTAQQTVELVRNIQEFVRTGYPVMIAVSRKSYIGALYSIEVPQDRDKASAEEALMACELGACVVRTHNVAATVARLADVRPYAFIGLGCNVALVGSAEESQQSKIAQLEHAIAEICLIPDTQLIDVSGFYESEPAYLEDQDTFVNAVALIRTGITPRDLLHYLQAIEDSLGRVRTVKNGPRTCDLDILDYQLYLSSDEELTVPHPLLAERDFVVKPLLELAPFHILANGKRLTADAVKVGHAVRIR
;
A
#
# COMPACT_ATOMS: atom_id res chain seq x y z
N MET A 1 -9.43 -0.63 -1.05
CA MET A 1 -9.56 -0.31 -2.49
C MET A 1 -9.77 -1.64 -3.21
N ILE A 2 -10.43 -1.68 -4.37
CA ILE A 2 -10.55 -2.93 -5.12
C ILE A 2 -9.54 -2.93 -6.27
N TRP A 3 -8.64 -3.90 -6.29
CA TRP A 3 -7.76 -4.17 -7.43
C TRP A 3 -8.41 -5.20 -8.37
N LYS A 4 -8.71 -4.79 -9.60
CA LYS A 4 -9.43 -5.61 -10.60
C LYS A 4 -8.44 -6.33 -11.51
N CYS A 5 -8.62 -7.64 -11.64
CA CYS A 5 -7.71 -8.53 -12.36
C CYS A 5 -8.49 -9.54 -13.20
N GLY A 6 -8.93 -9.15 -14.40
CA GLY A 6 -9.82 -9.98 -15.23
C GLY A 6 -11.10 -10.34 -14.49
N ASN A 7 -11.32 -11.65 -14.27
CA ASN A 7 -12.47 -12.16 -13.52
C ASN A 7 -12.33 -12.07 -11.99
N TYR A 8 -11.17 -11.64 -11.50
CA TYR A 8 -10.87 -11.54 -10.07
C TYR A 8 -10.92 -10.08 -9.61
N SER A 9 -11.23 -9.90 -8.33
CA SER A 9 -11.21 -8.60 -7.67
C SER A 9 -10.75 -8.79 -6.24
N PHE A 10 -9.71 -8.06 -5.86
CA PHE A 10 -9.10 -8.17 -4.54
C PHE A 10 -9.39 -6.93 -3.72
N ASP A 11 -9.98 -7.11 -2.54
CA ASP A 11 -10.10 -6.04 -1.56
C ASP A 11 -8.77 -5.83 -0.86
N THR A 12 -8.08 -4.77 -1.25
CA THR A 12 -6.76 -4.41 -0.75
C THR A 12 -6.82 -3.73 0.62
N GLN A 13 -7.98 -3.71 1.28
CA GLN A 13 -8.02 -3.39 2.72
C GLN A 13 -7.27 -4.45 3.51
N VAL A 14 -7.20 -5.71 3.08
CA VAL A 14 -6.32 -6.72 3.68
C VAL A 14 -5.17 -7.07 2.73
N PRO A 15 -3.99 -7.49 3.25
CA PRO A 15 -2.89 -7.89 2.39
C PRO A 15 -3.26 -9.07 1.47
N VAL A 16 -2.97 -8.91 0.18
CA VAL A 16 -3.15 -9.94 -0.86
C VAL A 16 -1.81 -10.64 -1.08
N VAL A 17 -1.75 -11.95 -0.90
CA VAL A 17 -0.51 -12.72 -1.08
C VAL A 17 -0.43 -13.32 -2.48
N MET A 18 0.68 -13.01 -3.16
CA MET A 18 1.06 -13.52 -4.47
C MET A 18 2.26 -14.47 -4.33
N GLY A 19 2.05 -15.76 -4.64
CA GLY A 19 3.07 -16.80 -4.56
C GLY A 19 3.90 -16.89 -5.84
N ILE A 20 5.23 -16.95 -5.72
CA ILE A 20 6.16 -17.01 -6.85
C ILE A 20 6.31 -18.45 -7.36
N LEU A 21 5.99 -18.68 -8.64
CA LEU A 21 6.21 -19.93 -9.37
C LEU A 21 7.18 -19.71 -10.54
N ASN A 22 8.47 -19.96 -10.30
CA ASN A 22 9.47 -19.92 -11.37
C ASN A 22 9.48 -21.23 -12.17
N VAL A 23 9.39 -21.13 -13.49
CA VAL A 23 9.41 -22.24 -14.45
C VAL A 23 10.67 -22.12 -15.33
N THR A 24 11.85 -22.18 -14.71
CA THR A 24 13.15 -21.99 -15.39
C THR A 24 14.06 -23.21 -15.22
N PRO A 25 14.88 -23.61 -16.23
CA PRO A 25 15.77 -24.78 -16.17
C PRO A 25 16.76 -24.78 -14.99
N ASP A 26 17.25 -23.62 -14.54
CA ASP A 26 18.17 -23.54 -13.38
C ASP A 26 17.46 -23.83 -12.04
N SER A 27 16.12 -23.80 -12.03
CA SER A 27 15.33 -24.35 -10.93
C SER A 27 15.44 -25.88 -10.85
N PHE A 28 15.96 -26.54 -11.88
CA PHE A 28 16.06 -28.00 -12.00
C PHE A 28 17.45 -28.55 -11.64
N SER A 29 18.49 -27.70 -11.53
CA SER A 29 19.88 -28.13 -11.30
C SER A 29 20.42 -27.90 -9.88
N ASP A 30 19.87 -26.97 -9.09
CA ASP A 30 20.44 -26.56 -7.79
C ASP A 30 19.53 -26.80 -6.56
N GLY A 31 18.54 -27.69 -6.67
CA GLY A 31 17.59 -27.95 -5.56
C GLY A 31 16.46 -26.92 -5.44
N GLY A 32 16.06 -26.31 -6.56
CA GLY A 32 14.79 -25.59 -6.72
C GLY A 32 13.62 -26.54 -7.00
N SER A 33 12.41 -26.17 -6.60
CA SER A 33 11.39 -27.17 -6.22
C SER A 33 10.50 -27.76 -7.33
N TYR A 34 10.68 -27.50 -8.63
CA TYR A 34 9.78 -28.02 -9.67
C TYR A 34 10.55 -28.64 -10.86
N ALA A 35 10.61 -29.97 -10.92
CA ALA A 35 11.39 -30.72 -11.92
C ALA A 35 10.56 -31.10 -13.17
N SER A 36 9.28 -30.72 -13.22
CA SER A 36 8.34 -31.05 -14.29
C SER A 36 7.13 -30.13 -14.29
N PHE A 37 6.33 -30.18 -15.37
CA PHE A 37 5.01 -29.55 -15.43
C PHE A 37 4.14 -29.94 -14.22
N ASP A 38 4.07 -31.23 -13.88
CA ASP A 38 3.27 -31.74 -12.77
C ASP A 38 3.75 -31.17 -11.42
N ASP A 39 5.06 -31.01 -11.24
CA ASP A 39 5.59 -30.40 -10.01
C ASP A 39 5.19 -28.92 -9.88
N ALA A 40 5.21 -28.17 -10.99
CA ALA A 40 4.79 -26.77 -11.01
C ALA A 40 3.31 -26.62 -10.64
N ILE A 41 2.44 -27.47 -11.18
CA ILE A 41 1.01 -27.50 -10.83
C ILE A 41 0.84 -27.88 -9.36
N ALA A 42 1.51 -28.94 -8.88
CA ALA A 42 1.44 -29.37 -7.50
C ALA A 42 1.87 -28.26 -6.53
N ALA A 43 2.83 -27.43 -6.91
CA ALA A 43 3.23 -26.29 -6.09
C ALA A 43 2.27 -25.13 -6.07
N ALA A 44 1.72 -24.77 -7.23
CA ALA A 44 0.69 -23.74 -7.29
C ALA A 44 -0.50 -24.13 -6.40
N CYS A 45 -0.90 -25.41 -6.43
CA CYS A 45 -1.92 -25.94 -5.51
C CYS A 45 -1.49 -25.81 -4.04
N ARG A 46 -0.25 -26.17 -3.69
CA ARG A 46 0.24 -25.98 -2.31
C ARG A 46 0.22 -24.51 -1.88
N MET A 47 0.73 -23.60 -2.72
CA MET A 47 0.72 -22.16 -2.42
C MET A 47 -0.69 -21.62 -2.23
N ARG A 48 -1.65 -22.05 -3.05
CA ARG A 48 -3.08 -21.72 -2.86
C ARG A 48 -3.59 -22.24 -1.51
N ASP A 49 -3.30 -23.50 -1.18
CA ASP A 49 -3.73 -24.11 0.08
C ASP A 49 -3.06 -23.46 1.31
N GLU A 50 -1.87 -22.89 1.13
CA GLU A 50 -1.16 -22.07 2.13
C GLU A 50 -1.72 -20.63 2.26
N GLY A 51 -2.61 -20.21 1.37
CA GLY A 51 -3.32 -18.92 1.44
C GLY A 51 -2.91 -17.89 0.38
N ALA A 52 -2.12 -18.26 -0.65
CA ALA A 52 -1.90 -17.38 -1.79
C ALA A 52 -3.20 -17.21 -2.60
N LEU A 53 -3.56 -15.95 -2.87
CA LEU A 53 -4.71 -15.61 -3.71
C LEU A 53 -4.33 -15.50 -5.18
N ILE A 54 -3.05 -15.30 -5.47
CA ILE A 54 -2.49 -15.16 -6.81
C ILE A 54 -1.24 -16.04 -6.92
N ILE A 55 -1.05 -16.70 -8.07
CA ILE A 55 0.19 -17.39 -8.41
C ILE A 55 0.85 -16.65 -9.58
N ASP A 56 2.09 -16.21 -9.36
CA ASP A 56 2.88 -15.45 -10.33
C ASP A 56 3.87 -16.38 -11.03
N VAL A 57 3.62 -16.62 -12.31
CA VAL A 57 4.35 -17.58 -13.15
C VAL A 57 5.42 -16.83 -13.94
N GLY A 58 6.68 -17.19 -13.75
CA GLY A 58 7.82 -16.57 -14.46
C GLY A 58 8.63 -17.59 -15.25
N GLY A 59 8.81 -17.34 -16.55
CA GLY A 59 9.61 -18.19 -17.45
C GLY A 59 11.06 -17.72 -17.65
N GLU A 60 11.37 -16.49 -17.22
CA GLU A 60 12.69 -15.86 -17.29
C GLU A 60 13.22 -15.55 -15.87
N SER A 61 14.50 -15.81 -15.64
CA SER A 61 15.15 -15.42 -14.37
C SER A 61 15.49 -13.93 -14.42
N THR A 62 14.91 -13.14 -13.53
CA THR A 62 15.23 -11.71 -13.38
C THR A 62 16.42 -11.45 -12.44
N ARG A 63 17.16 -12.50 -12.06
CA ARG A 63 18.35 -12.38 -11.20
C ARG A 63 19.51 -11.71 -11.96
N PRO A 64 20.35 -10.90 -11.27
CA PRO A 64 21.53 -10.31 -11.89
C PRO A 64 22.42 -11.38 -12.54
N GLY A 65 22.75 -11.19 -13.83
CA GLY A 65 23.62 -12.09 -14.60
C GLY A 65 22.92 -13.25 -15.33
N ALA A 66 21.59 -13.37 -15.26
CA ALA A 66 20.85 -14.42 -15.97
C ALA A 66 20.95 -14.30 -17.50
N ALA A 67 20.91 -15.45 -18.19
CA ALA A 67 20.79 -15.52 -19.65
C ALA A 67 19.42 -14.97 -20.09
N GLU A 68 19.40 -14.22 -21.19
CA GLU A 68 18.15 -13.76 -21.80
C GLU A 68 17.50 -14.97 -22.45
N VAL A 69 16.21 -15.12 -22.23
CA VAL A 69 15.40 -16.20 -22.80
C VAL A 69 14.69 -15.64 -24.03
N SER A 70 14.67 -16.40 -25.12
CA SER A 70 13.90 -16.01 -26.31
C SER A 70 12.40 -16.04 -26.01
N GLU A 71 11.61 -15.20 -26.67
CA GLU A 71 10.14 -15.17 -26.53
C GLU A 71 9.52 -16.56 -26.73
N ASP A 72 9.97 -17.29 -27.75
CA ASP A 72 9.52 -18.65 -28.01
C ASP A 72 9.81 -19.58 -26.83
N GLU A 73 11.04 -19.57 -26.32
CA GLU A 73 11.43 -20.44 -25.21
C GLU A 73 10.69 -20.10 -23.91
N GLU A 74 10.51 -18.81 -23.62
CA GLU A 74 9.72 -18.38 -22.46
C GLU A 74 8.28 -18.85 -22.59
N LEU A 75 7.66 -18.67 -23.76
CA LEU A 75 6.31 -19.11 -24.05
C LEU A 75 6.15 -20.63 -23.86
N HIS A 76 7.09 -21.43 -24.36
CA HIS A 76 7.09 -22.89 -24.17
C HIS A 76 7.16 -23.30 -22.69
N ARG A 77 7.80 -22.50 -21.84
CA ARG A 77 7.91 -22.78 -20.40
C ARG A 77 6.60 -22.47 -19.67
N VAL A 78 5.97 -21.34 -19.98
CA VAL A 78 4.88 -20.80 -19.14
C VAL A 78 3.48 -21.14 -19.66
N LEU A 79 3.28 -21.25 -20.96
CA LEU A 79 1.93 -21.23 -21.56
C LEU A 79 1.04 -22.38 -21.06
N ASP A 80 1.57 -23.60 -21.06
CA ASP A 80 0.80 -24.76 -20.62
C ASP A 80 0.55 -24.74 -19.11
N VAL A 81 1.51 -24.23 -18.32
CA VAL A 81 1.33 -24.04 -16.87
C VAL A 81 0.23 -23.02 -16.59
N VAL A 82 0.27 -21.84 -17.23
CA VAL A 82 -0.76 -20.81 -17.11
C VAL A 82 -2.14 -21.37 -17.46
N ARG A 83 -2.26 -22.06 -18.61
CA ARG A 83 -3.54 -22.65 -19.06
C ARG A 83 -4.09 -23.65 -18.05
N ALA A 84 -3.23 -24.52 -17.50
CA ALA A 84 -3.64 -25.53 -16.54
C ALA A 84 -4.05 -24.93 -15.19
N LEU A 85 -3.33 -23.91 -14.70
CA LEU A 85 -3.68 -23.22 -13.46
C LEU A 85 -5.00 -22.44 -13.60
N ALA A 86 -5.18 -21.71 -14.69
CA ALA A 86 -6.41 -20.98 -14.96
C ALA A 86 -7.63 -21.92 -15.07
N ALA A 87 -7.46 -23.09 -15.69
CA ALA A 87 -8.51 -24.11 -15.77
C ALA A 87 -8.90 -24.73 -14.39
N ASN A 88 -8.10 -24.50 -13.34
CA ASN A 88 -8.36 -24.90 -11.96
C ASN A 88 -8.78 -23.71 -11.07
N ASP A 89 -9.32 -22.65 -11.68
CA ASP A 89 -9.83 -21.44 -11.01
C ASP A 89 -8.78 -20.68 -10.18
N ILE A 90 -7.49 -20.88 -10.44
CA ILE A 90 -6.40 -20.15 -9.79
C ILE A 90 -6.19 -18.81 -10.52
N CYS A 91 -6.14 -17.70 -9.77
CA CYS A 91 -5.76 -16.41 -10.34
C CYS A 91 -4.28 -16.43 -10.71
N VAL A 92 -3.97 -16.36 -12.00
CA VAL A 92 -2.60 -16.41 -12.51
C VAL A 92 -2.13 -15.01 -12.91
N SER A 93 -0.96 -14.64 -12.40
CA SER A 93 -0.14 -13.54 -12.90
C SER A 93 0.95 -14.08 -13.80
N ILE A 94 1.19 -13.44 -14.95
CA ILE A 94 2.33 -13.75 -15.82
C ILE A 94 3.44 -12.70 -15.60
N ASP A 95 4.60 -13.15 -15.10
CA ASP A 95 5.82 -12.33 -14.94
C ASP A 95 6.63 -12.38 -16.23
N THR A 96 6.45 -11.37 -17.08
CA THR A 96 7.11 -11.27 -18.39
C THR A 96 7.27 -9.83 -18.85
N ARG A 97 8.34 -9.59 -19.61
CA ARG A 97 8.60 -8.32 -20.32
C ARG A 97 8.27 -8.38 -21.81
N HIS A 98 7.87 -9.55 -22.32
CA HIS A 98 7.60 -9.75 -23.75
C HIS A 98 6.10 -9.67 -24.03
N ALA A 99 5.70 -8.70 -24.84
CA ALA A 99 4.29 -8.46 -25.17
C ALA A 99 3.60 -9.68 -25.80
N SER A 100 4.31 -10.44 -26.64
CA SER A 100 3.82 -11.67 -27.26
C SER A 100 3.50 -12.77 -26.24
N VAL A 101 4.36 -12.94 -25.23
CA VAL A 101 4.17 -13.90 -24.13
C VAL A 101 3.00 -13.47 -23.25
N ALA A 102 2.92 -12.18 -22.89
CA ALA A 102 1.80 -11.64 -22.12
C ALA A 102 0.46 -11.85 -22.83
N ALA A 103 0.37 -11.51 -24.12
CA ALA A 103 -0.85 -11.70 -24.91
C ALA A 103 -1.29 -13.17 -24.94
N ALA A 104 -0.37 -14.08 -25.26
CA ALA A 104 -0.67 -15.51 -25.32
C ALA A 104 -1.09 -16.09 -23.95
N CYS A 105 -0.49 -15.61 -22.86
CA CYS A 105 -0.84 -16.05 -21.51
C CYS A 105 -2.20 -15.50 -21.06
N VAL A 106 -2.53 -14.25 -21.40
CA VAL A 106 -3.86 -13.68 -21.15
C VAL A 106 -4.93 -14.45 -21.92
N ASP A 107 -4.69 -14.76 -23.19
CA ASP A 107 -5.60 -15.62 -24.00
C ASP A 107 -5.74 -17.03 -23.40
N ALA A 108 -4.70 -17.53 -22.72
CA ALA A 108 -4.72 -18.81 -22.01
C ALA A 108 -5.36 -18.75 -20.61
N GLY A 109 -5.72 -17.57 -20.11
CA GLY A 109 -6.43 -17.38 -18.84
C GLY A 109 -5.66 -16.63 -17.74
N ALA A 110 -4.46 -16.10 -18.02
CA ALA A 110 -3.78 -15.21 -17.09
C ALA A 110 -4.64 -13.96 -16.83
N SER A 111 -4.77 -13.61 -15.54
CA SER A 111 -5.64 -12.52 -15.07
C SER A 111 -4.85 -11.27 -14.68
N ILE A 112 -3.52 -11.37 -14.60
CA ILE A 112 -2.61 -10.26 -14.27
C ILE A 112 -1.39 -10.33 -15.20
N ILE A 113 -0.93 -9.17 -15.69
CA ILE A 113 0.36 -8.99 -16.34
C ILE A 113 1.29 -8.29 -15.34
N ASN A 114 2.37 -8.96 -14.96
CA ASN A 114 3.42 -8.41 -14.10
C ASN A 114 4.65 -8.08 -14.96
N ASP A 115 4.82 -6.81 -15.29
CA ASP A 115 5.91 -6.35 -16.16
C ASP A 115 6.97 -5.61 -15.35
N VAL A 116 8.06 -6.33 -15.06
CA VAL A 116 9.25 -5.79 -14.38
C VAL A 116 9.95 -4.67 -15.16
N SER A 117 9.66 -4.50 -16.45
CA SER A 117 10.18 -3.40 -17.25
C SER A 117 9.39 -2.11 -17.08
N GLY A 118 8.21 -2.16 -16.47
CA GLY A 118 7.35 -1.00 -16.21
C GLY A 118 6.59 -0.52 -17.44
N PHE A 119 6.17 -1.43 -18.34
CA PHE A 119 5.42 -1.11 -19.56
C PHE A 119 6.16 -0.17 -20.52
N ARG A 120 7.49 -0.28 -20.58
CA ARG A 120 8.34 0.49 -21.50
C ARG A 120 8.12 0.10 -22.97
N ASP A 121 7.71 -1.14 -23.23
CA ASP A 121 7.39 -1.63 -24.58
C ASP A 121 6.00 -1.14 -25.03
N PRO A 122 5.90 -0.36 -26.12
CA PRO A 122 4.62 0.08 -26.66
C PRO A 122 3.68 -1.07 -27.04
N GLU A 123 4.19 -2.24 -27.43
CA GLU A 123 3.33 -3.39 -27.72
C GLU A 123 2.75 -3.98 -26.42
N MET A 124 3.50 -3.99 -25.31
CA MET A 124 2.97 -4.39 -23.99
C MET A 124 1.84 -3.47 -23.54
N VAL A 125 1.96 -2.15 -23.79
CA VAL A 125 0.89 -1.17 -23.52
C VAL A 125 -0.37 -1.48 -24.33
N ARG A 126 -0.21 -1.87 -25.62
CA ARG A 126 -1.36 -2.27 -26.45
C ARG A 126 -2.03 -3.53 -25.92
N VAL A 127 -1.26 -4.53 -25.51
CA VAL A 127 -1.79 -5.76 -24.89
C VAL A 127 -2.58 -5.41 -23.65
N ALA A 128 -2.01 -4.61 -22.75
CA ALA A 128 -2.66 -4.16 -21.52
C ALA A 128 -3.99 -3.43 -21.79
N ALA A 129 -4.03 -2.54 -22.78
CA ALA A 129 -5.24 -1.81 -23.17
C ALA A 129 -6.30 -2.68 -23.87
N SER A 130 -5.90 -3.81 -24.46
CA SER A 130 -6.77 -4.69 -25.23
C SER A 130 -7.45 -5.81 -24.43
N CYS A 131 -7.11 -5.97 -23.15
CA CYS A 131 -7.66 -6.98 -22.25
C CYS A 131 -8.14 -6.36 -20.93
N ASP A 132 -8.70 -7.18 -20.04
CA ASP A 132 -9.16 -6.76 -18.69
C ASP A 132 -8.20 -7.20 -17.56
N ALA A 133 -7.01 -7.71 -17.90
CA ALA A 133 -6.03 -8.18 -16.92
C ALA A 133 -5.59 -7.04 -15.97
N GLY A 134 -5.35 -7.39 -14.71
CA GLY A 134 -4.67 -6.50 -13.76
C GLY A 134 -3.23 -6.27 -14.21
N LEU A 135 -2.65 -5.14 -13.87
CA LEU A 135 -1.29 -4.76 -14.26
C LEU A 135 -0.45 -4.51 -13.02
N VAL A 136 0.77 -5.04 -12.98
CA VAL A 136 1.79 -4.66 -11.99
C VAL A 136 2.87 -3.87 -12.72
N VAL A 137 2.92 -2.57 -12.43
CA VAL A 137 3.88 -1.62 -13.01
C VAL A 137 5.05 -1.51 -12.06
N MET A 138 6.20 -2.09 -12.41
CA MET A 138 7.39 -2.03 -11.56
C MET A 138 8.36 -0.92 -11.97
N HIS A 139 9.03 -0.32 -11.00
CA HIS A 139 10.20 0.49 -11.26
C HIS A 139 11.47 -0.39 -11.31
N MET A 140 12.18 -0.31 -12.42
CA MET A 140 13.54 -0.82 -12.57
C MET A 140 14.41 0.22 -13.29
N ARG A 141 15.60 0.49 -12.76
CA ARG A 141 16.59 1.35 -13.42
C ARG A 141 17.65 0.52 -14.11
N GLY A 142 17.85 0.76 -15.40
CA GLY A 142 18.73 -0.07 -16.24
C GLY A 142 18.05 -1.37 -16.66
N GLU A 143 18.84 -2.36 -17.06
CA GLU A 143 18.36 -3.70 -17.40
C GLU A 143 18.72 -4.69 -16.28
N PRO A 144 18.00 -5.81 -16.09
CA PRO A 144 18.23 -6.74 -14.97
C PRO A 144 19.70 -7.17 -14.79
N ARG A 145 20.44 -7.24 -15.91
CA ARG A 145 21.88 -7.57 -15.94
C ARG A 145 22.80 -6.46 -15.43
N THR A 146 22.48 -5.19 -15.69
CA THR A 146 23.36 -4.03 -15.45
C THR A 146 22.89 -3.15 -14.29
N MET A 147 21.65 -3.29 -13.84
CA MET A 147 21.00 -2.41 -12.87
C MET A 147 21.76 -2.28 -11.54
N GLN A 148 22.51 -3.31 -11.14
CA GLN A 148 23.24 -3.35 -9.86
C GLN A 148 24.64 -2.72 -9.91
N GLN A 149 25.11 -2.24 -11.06
CA GLN A 149 26.52 -1.84 -11.22
C GLN A 149 26.86 -0.50 -10.55
N GLU A 150 25.96 0.50 -10.56
CA GLU A 150 26.12 1.77 -9.82
C GLU A 150 24.83 2.64 -9.92
N PRO A 151 23.74 2.29 -9.23
CA PRO A 151 22.51 3.09 -9.30
C PRO A 151 22.66 4.40 -8.50
N GLN A 152 22.62 5.54 -9.20
CA GLN A 152 22.67 6.88 -8.61
C GLN A 152 21.27 7.49 -8.55
N TYR A 153 20.76 7.70 -7.34
CA TYR A 153 19.56 8.50 -7.07
C TYR A 153 19.97 9.66 -6.16
N ASP A 154 19.40 10.83 -6.39
CA ASP A 154 19.47 11.97 -5.45
C ASP A 154 18.47 11.73 -4.31
N ASP A 155 17.26 11.29 -4.65
CA ASP A 155 16.23 10.82 -3.70
C ASP A 155 15.51 9.61 -4.32
N VAL A 156 15.83 8.42 -3.83
CA VAL A 156 15.28 7.17 -4.39
C VAL A 156 13.78 7.06 -4.21
N VAL A 157 13.20 7.68 -3.18
CA VAL A 157 11.76 7.59 -2.90
C VAL A 157 11.01 8.47 -3.92
N VAL A 158 11.43 9.74 -4.03
CA VAL A 158 10.79 10.70 -4.94
C VAL A 158 10.94 10.28 -6.39
N GLU A 159 12.15 9.92 -6.84
CA GLU A 159 12.39 9.54 -8.23
C GLU A 159 11.59 8.29 -8.63
N VAL A 160 11.54 7.25 -7.78
CA VAL A 160 10.78 6.04 -8.05
C VAL A 160 9.28 6.31 -8.06
N ARG A 161 8.78 7.10 -7.11
CA ARG A 161 7.35 7.46 -7.02
C ARG A 161 6.92 8.21 -8.28
N ASP A 162 7.68 9.21 -8.69
CA ASP A 162 7.35 10.06 -9.83
C ASP A 162 7.41 9.26 -11.15
N TYR A 163 8.38 8.34 -11.27
CA TYR A 163 8.43 7.40 -12.39
C TYR A 163 7.18 6.50 -12.45
N LEU A 164 6.80 5.87 -11.33
CA LEU A 164 5.64 4.98 -11.28
C LEU A 164 4.34 5.72 -11.58
N LEU A 165 4.18 6.95 -11.06
CA LEU A 165 3.06 7.81 -11.39
C LEU A 165 3.00 8.13 -12.89
N ALA A 166 4.14 8.44 -13.51
CA ALA A 166 4.20 8.71 -14.94
C ALA A 166 3.81 7.48 -15.77
N GLN A 167 4.28 6.28 -15.40
CA GLN A 167 3.89 5.04 -16.09
C GLN A 167 2.41 4.72 -15.90
N ALA A 168 1.88 4.86 -14.69
CA ALA A 168 0.47 4.61 -14.42
C ALA A 168 -0.43 5.59 -15.20
N HIS A 169 -0.11 6.88 -15.23
CA HIS A 169 -0.84 7.86 -16.05
C HIS A 169 -0.73 7.59 -17.56
N MET A 170 0.41 7.07 -18.02
CA MET A 170 0.56 6.64 -19.42
C MET A 170 -0.40 5.50 -19.77
N LEU A 171 -0.52 4.50 -18.89
CA LEU A 171 -1.48 3.39 -19.06
C LEU A 171 -2.93 3.88 -18.99
N GLU A 172 -3.26 4.75 -18.03
CA GLU A 172 -4.59 5.38 -17.95
C GLU A 172 -4.92 6.14 -19.25
N SER A 173 -3.95 6.89 -19.79
CA SER A 173 -4.10 7.62 -21.06
C SER A 173 -4.26 6.70 -22.28
N ALA A 174 -3.72 5.47 -22.20
CA ALA A 174 -3.93 4.42 -23.19
C ALA A 174 -5.28 3.70 -23.05
N GLY A 175 -6.11 4.07 -22.06
CA GLY A 175 -7.45 3.53 -21.85
C GLY A 175 -7.55 2.43 -20.79
N VAL A 176 -6.47 2.16 -20.04
CA VAL A 176 -6.50 1.20 -18.94
C VAL A 176 -7.24 1.81 -17.74
N ASP A 177 -8.23 1.08 -17.19
CA ASP A 177 -8.90 1.49 -15.94
C ASP A 177 -7.90 1.50 -14.79
N ARG A 178 -7.80 2.63 -14.08
CA ARG A 178 -7.01 2.82 -12.86
C ARG A 178 -7.13 1.66 -11.87
N ALA A 179 -8.34 1.12 -11.69
CA ALA A 179 -8.60 0.04 -10.74
C ALA A 179 -7.88 -1.27 -11.11
N ARG A 180 -7.32 -1.39 -12.32
CA ARG A 180 -6.52 -2.53 -12.77
C ARG A 180 -5.03 -2.36 -12.48
N ILE A 181 -4.56 -1.15 -12.19
CA ILE A 181 -3.13 -0.86 -12.03
C ILE A 181 -2.71 -1.04 -10.57
N CYS A 182 -1.66 -1.82 -10.34
CA CYS A 182 -0.90 -1.92 -9.10
C CYS A 182 0.53 -1.45 -9.38
N ILE A 183 1.15 -0.73 -8.46
CA ILE A 183 2.53 -0.23 -8.61
C ILE A 183 3.49 -1.01 -7.69
N ASP A 184 4.68 -1.35 -8.20
CA ASP A 184 5.76 -1.98 -7.43
C ASP A 184 7.01 -1.06 -7.46
N PRO A 185 7.44 -0.52 -6.30
CA PRO A 185 8.67 0.26 -6.17
C PRO A 185 9.96 -0.48 -6.57
N GLY A 186 9.90 -1.79 -6.75
CA GLY A 186 10.99 -2.63 -7.22
C GLY A 186 12.16 -2.68 -6.22
N PRO A 187 11.96 -3.09 -4.95
CA PRO A 187 13.05 -3.21 -4.00
C PRO A 187 14.14 -4.15 -4.55
N GLY A 188 15.42 -3.78 -4.48
CA GLY A 188 16.50 -4.60 -5.06
C GLY A 188 16.56 -4.65 -6.61
N PHE A 189 15.76 -3.86 -7.33
CA PHE A 189 15.89 -3.67 -8.78
C PHE A 189 16.53 -2.30 -9.07
N GLY A 190 17.83 -2.32 -9.38
CA GLY A 190 18.62 -1.13 -9.65
C GLY A 190 18.75 -0.21 -8.45
N LYS A 191 18.93 -0.78 -7.26
CA LYS A 191 19.04 -0.08 -5.97
C LYS A 191 20.04 -0.79 -5.08
N THR A 192 20.84 -0.03 -4.33
CA THR A 192 21.69 -0.56 -3.26
C THR A 192 20.85 -1.09 -2.10
N ALA A 193 21.48 -1.81 -1.16
CA ALA A 193 20.79 -2.25 0.05
C ALA A 193 20.25 -1.06 0.87
N GLN A 194 21.04 0.00 1.02
CA GLN A 194 20.63 1.22 1.72
C GLN A 194 19.45 1.92 1.04
N GLN A 195 19.52 2.09 -0.28
CA GLN A 195 18.43 2.68 -1.07
C GLN A 195 17.16 1.81 -1.01
N THR A 196 17.30 0.48 -0.97
CA THR A 196 16.15 -0.41 -0.81
C THR A 196 15.53 -0.28 0.57
N VAL A 197 16.33 -0.16 1.63
CA VAL A 197 15.81 0.09 2.99
C VAL A 197 15.09 1.42 3.06
N GLU A 198 15.66 2.48 2.49
CA GLU A 198 15.05 3.81 2.42
C GLU A 198 13.70 3.77 1.69
N LEU A 199 13.64 3.09 0.55
CA LEU A 199 12.42 2.88 -0.24
C LEU A 199 11.33 2.16 0.56
N VAL A 200 11.66 1.04 1.20
CA VAL A 200 10.68 0.21 1.95
C VAL A 200 10.18 0.93 3.19
N ARG A 201 11.05 1.68 3.89
CA ARG A 201 10.67 2.47 5.06
C ARG A 201 9.81 3.69 4.75
N ASN A 202 9.74 4.09 3.48
CA ASN A 202 8.92 5.20 3.00
C ASN A 202 7.82 4.74 2.04
N ILE A 203 7.35 3.49 2.17
CA ILE A 203 6.35 2.92 1.26
C ILE A 203 5.01 3.69 1.28
N GLN A 204 4.69 4.38 2.38
CA GLN A 204 3.51 5.24 2.51
C GLN A 204 3.48 6.37 1.45
N GLU A 205 4.64 6.85 0.99
CA GLU A 205 4.73 7.84 -0.11
C GLU A 205 4.15 7.30 -1.42
N PHE A 206 4.28 5.99 -1.65
CA PHE A 206 3.68 5.32 -2.80
C PHE A 206 2.19 5.05 -2.57
N VAL A 207 1.78 4.76 -1.35
CA VAL A 207 0.36 4.56 -1.00
C VAL A 207 -0.45 5.85 -1.22
N ARG A 208 0.13 7.01 -0.89
CA ARG A 208 -0.46 8.35 -1.14
C ARG A 208 -0.81 8.61 -2.61
N THR A 209 -0.19 7.89 -3.55
CA THR A 209 -0.55 8.00 -4.99
C THR A 209 -1.94 7.48 -5.30
N GLY A 210 -2.54 6.69 -4.38
CA GLY A 210 -3.86 6.12 -4.51
C GLY A 210 -3.94 4.96 -5.51
N TYR A 211 -2.85 4.23 -5.72
CA TYR A 211 -2.83 2.92 -6.38
C TYR A 211 -2.58 1.82 -5.33
N PRO A 212 -3.04 0.56 -5.55
CA PRO A 212 -2.54 -0.59 -4.83
C PRO A 212 -1.02 -0.67 -4.95
N VAL A 213 -0.33 -0.90 -3.84
CA VAL A 213 1.13 -0.98 -3.81
C VAL A 213 1.56 -2.41 -3.50
N MET A 214 2.37 -2.97 -4.41
CA MET A 214 3.03 -4.25 -4.21
C MET A 214 4.35 -4.07 -3.47
N ILE A 215 4.67 -5.03 -2.60
CA ILE A 215 5.98 -5.19 -1.99
C ILE A 215 6.55 -6.58 -2.26
N ALA A 216 7.65 -6.63 -2.99
CA ALA A 216 8.32 -7.86 -3.41
C ALA A 216 9.69 -8.00 -2.75
N VAL A 217 9.77 -8.26 -1.45
CA VAL A 217 11.06 -8.28 -0.70
C VAL A 217 11.68 -9.67 -0.53
N SER A 218 10.93 -10.70 -0.89
CA SER A 218 11.24 -12.10 -0.58
C SER A 218 12.63 -12.56 -1.05
N ARG A 219 13.46 -12.99 -0.10
CA ARG A 219 14.81 -13.56 -0.28
C ARG A 219 15.83 -12.64 -0.97
N LYS A 220 15.53 -11.34 -1.14
CA LYS A 220 16.40 -10.41 -1.87
C LYS A 220 17.74 -10.19 -1.15
N SER A 221 18.75 -9.76 -1.92
CA SER A 221 20.12 -9.55 -1.42
C SER A 221 20.18 -8.53 -0.28
N TYR A 222 19.33 -7.50 -0.30
CA TYR A 222 19.30 -6.49 0.76
C TYR A 222 18.88 -7.07 2.12
N ILE A 223 17.98 -8.08 2.14
CA ILE A 223 17.64 -8.83 3.36
C ILE A 223 18.88 -9.56 3.87
N GLY A 224 19.64 -10.19 2.97
CA GLY A 224 20.89 -10.84 3.33
C GLY A 224 21.92 -9.88 3.92
N ALA A 225 22.04 -8.68 3.36
CA ALA A 225 22.93 -7.63 3.87
C ALA A 225 22.46 -7.06 5.22
N LEU A 226 21.16 -6.85 5.41
CA LEU A 226 20.59 -6.24 6.62
C LEU A 226 20.63 -7.20 7.81
N TYR A 227 20.33 -8.48 7.59
CA TYR A 227 20.21 -9.49 8.64
C TYR A 227 21.41 -10.43 8.73
N SER A 228 22.45 -10.23 7.91
CA SER A 228 23.63 -11.11 7.83
C SER A 228 23.27 -12.57 7.50
N ILE A 229 22.36 -12.76 6.52
CA ILE A 229 21.90 -14.08 6.09
C ILE A 229 22.35 -14.34 4.64
N GLU A 230 23.39 -15.16 4.47
CA GLU A 230 24.00 -15.41 3.16
C GLU A 230 23.12 -16.25 2.24
N VAL A 231 22.53 -17.34 2.76
CA VAL A 231 21.73 -18.27 1.98
C VAL A 231 20.33 -17.68 1.73
N PRO A 232 19.88 -17.51 0.47
CA PRO A 232 18.59 -16.89 0.17
C PRO A 232 17.39 -17.60 0.82
N GLN A 233 17.40 -18.93 0.92
CA GLN A 233 16.33 -19.73 1.49
C GLN A 233 16.16 -19.47 2.99
N ASP A 234 17.26 -19.18 3.71
CA ASP A 234 17.23 -18.89 5.15
C ASP A 234 16.68 -17.50 5.46
N ARG A 235 16.42 -16.68 4.44
CA ARG A 235 15.86 -15.33 4.57
C ARG A 235 14.34 -15.30 4.72
N ASP A 236 13.66 -16.45 4.69
CA ASP A 236 12.20 -16.50 4.67
C ASP A 236 11.55 -15.78 5.86
N LYS A 237 12.05 -16.02 7.07
CA LYS A 237 11.55 -15.33 8.27
C LYS A 237 11.73 -13.82 8.18
N ALA A 238 12.94 -13.36 7.86
CA ALA A 238 13.24 -11.93 7.72
C ALA A 238 12.41 -11.28 6.59
N SER A 239 12.17 -12.01 5.50
CA SER A 239 11.34 -11.54 4.39
C SER A 239 9.88 -11.34 4.80
N ALA A 240 9.33 -12.23 5.62
CA ALA A 240 7.97 -12.12 6.14
C ALA A 240 7.83 -10.94 7.12
N GLU A 241 8.83 -10.71 7.98
CA GLU A 241 8.86 -9.53 8.87
C GLU A 241 8.91 -8.21 8.08
N GLU A 242 9.74 -8.14 7.05
CA GLU A 242 9.84 -6.95 6.19
C GLU A 242 8.56 -6.71 5.37
N ALA A 243 7.91 -7.78 4.91
CA ALA A 243 6.61 -7.69 4.25
C ALA A 243 5.53 -7.16 5.20
N LEU A 244 5.51 -7.62 6.46
CA LEU A 244 4.59 -7.09 7.46
C LEU A 244 4.84 -5.59 7.71
N MET A 245 6.08 -5.18 7.93
CA MET A 245 6.43 -3.77 8.15
C MET A 245 5.96 -2.89 6.98
N ALA A 246 6.16 -3.34 5.73
CA ALA A 246 5.66 -2.63 4.57
C ALA A 246 4.11 -2.59 4.51
N CYS A 247 3.43 -3.67 4.90
CA CYS A 247 1.97 -3.68 4.99
C CYS A 247 1.46 -2.76 6.11
N GLU A 248 2.19 -2.67 7.23
CA GLU A 248 1.88 -1.73 8.30
C GLU A 248 1.97 -0.28 7.82
N LEU A 249 2.91 0.02 6.93
CA LEU A 249 3.03 1.32 6.25
C LEU A 249 2.08 1.49 5.05
N GLY A 250 1.25 0.48 4.73
CA GLY A 250 0.14 0.60 3.78
C GLY A 250 0.29 -0.18 2.45
N ALA A 251 1.40 -0.90 2.22
CA ALA A 251 1.46 -1.84 1.11
C ALA A 251 0.35 -2.91 1.24
N CYS A 252 -0.17 -3.39 0.13
CA CYS A 252 -1.37 -4.24 0.14
C CYS A 252 -1.29 -5.47 -0.75
N VAL A 253 -0.24 -5.61 -1.56
CA VAL A 253 0.05 -6.84 -2.32
C VAL A 253 1.45 -7.32 -1.96
N VAL A 254 1.62 -8.57 -1.58
CA VAL A 254 2.91 -9.14 -1.15
C VAL A 254 3.31 -10.27 -2.09
N ARG A 255 4.44 -10.11 -2.78
CA ARG A 255 5.01 -11.14 -3.66
C ARG A 255 6.09 -11.94 -2.95
N THR A 256 5.89 -13.26 -2.78
CA THR A 256 6.73 -14.08 -1.90
C THR A 256 7.00 -15.51 -2.38
N HIS A 257 8.14 -16.06 -1.98
CA HIS A 257 8.50 -17.47 -2.19
C HIS A 257 7.90 -18.41 -1.13
N ASN A 258 7.83 -17.98 0.13
CA ASN A 258 7.34 -18.78 1.24
C ASN A 258 5.97 -18.26 1.67
N VAL A 259 4.92 -18.79 1.05
CA VAL A 259 3.54 -18.33 1.24
C VAL A 259 3.10 -18.60 2.66
N ALA A 260 3.24 -19.83 3.16
CA ALA A 260 2.84 -20.18 4.53
C ALA A 260 3.43 -19.23 5.60
N ALA A 261 4.74 -18.96 5.56
CA ALA A 261 5.37 -18.07 6.53
C ALA A 261 4.89 -16.61 6.39
N THR A 262 4.68 -16.16 5.16
CA THR A 262 4.21 -14.79 4.88
C THR A 262 2.77 -14.61 5.33
N VAL A 263 1.87 -15.53 4.99
CA VAL A 263 0.46 -15.52 5.42
C VAL A 263 0.36 -15.55 6.94
N ALA A 264 1.11 -16.45 7.58
CA ALA A 264 1.14 -16.55 9.04
C ALA A 264 1.58 -15.23 9.69
N ARG A 265 2.57 -14.54 9.12
CA ARG A 265 3.06 -13.28 9.67
C ARG A 265 2.12 -12.10 9.39
N LEU A 266 1.51 -12.04 8.22
CA LEU A 266 0.56 -10.98 7.85
C LEU A 266 -0.75 -11.05 8.64
N ALA A 267 -1.06 -12.18 9.29
CA ALA A 267 -2.17 -12.28 10.24
C ALA A 267 -2.02 -11.33 11.44
N ASP A 268 -0.79 -10.88 11.74
CA ASP A 268 -0.50 -9.94 12.82
C ASP A 268 -0.56 -8.46 12.40
N VAL A 269 -0.99 -8.15 11.16
CA VAL A 269 -1.10 -6.76 10.71
C VAL A 269 -2.12 -6.01 11.56
N ARG A 270 -1.65 -4.99 12.28
CA ARG A 270 -2.50 -4.16 13.14
C ARG A 270 -3.49 -3.37 12.29
N PRO A 271 -4.77 -3.25 12.66
CA PRO A 271 -5.70 -2.44 11.90
C PRO A 271 -5.30 -0.97 11.86
N TYR A 272 -5.63 -0.26 10.77
CA TYR A 272 -5.46 1.20 10.71
C TYR A 272 -6.66 1.95 11.28
N ALA A 273 -6.41 3.15 11.79
CA ALA A 273 -7.43 4.11 12.18
C ALA A 273 -7.06 5.53 11.72
N PHE A 274 -8.07 6.31 11.34
CA PHE A 274 -7.92 7.72 11.04
C PHE A 274 -8.39 8.53 12.24
N ILE A 275 -7.49 9.36 12.78
CA ILE A 275 -7.78 10.24 13.91
C ILE A 275 -7.89 11.67 13.38
N GLY A 276 -9.05 12.30 13.57
CA GLY A 276 -9.26 13.71 13.28
C GLY A 276 -8.78 14.55 14.45
N LEU A 277 -8.03 15.61 14.16
CA LEU A 277 -7.51 16.54 15.15
C LEU A 277 -8.07 17.93 14.86
N GLY A 278 -8.53 18.62 15.89
CA GLY A 278 -9.02 20.00 15.78
C GLY A 278 -8.69 20.85 17.01
N CYS A 279 -8.28 22.10 16.77
CA CYS A 279 -8.04 23.08 17.83
C CYS A 279 -8.49 24.47 17.39
N ASN A 280 -9.23 25.17 18.25
CA ASN A 280 -9.52 26.60 18.06
C ASN A 280 -9.17 27.49 19.26
N VAL A 281 -8.55 26.95 20.30
CA VAL A 281 -8.11 27.72 21.48
C VAL A 281 -6.60 27.56 21.69
N ALA A 282 -5.85 28.60 21.32
CA ALA A 282 -4.43 28.70 21.64
C ALA A 282 -4.25 28.91 23.16
N LEU A 283 -3.54 27.98 23.82
CA LEU A 283 -3.23 28.08 25.26
C LEU A 283 -2.12 29.08 25.56
N VAL A 284 -1.25 29.33 24.58
CA VAL A 284 -0.06 30.17 24.69
C VAL A 284 0.09 30.96 23.39
N GLY A 285 0.56 32.21 23.47
CA GLY A 285 0.82 33.05 22.30
C GLY A 285 -0.09 34.28 22.24
N SER A 286 0.32 35.27 21.44
CA SER A 286 -0.50 36.45 21.15
C SER A 286 -1.60 36.13 20.14
N ALA A 287 -2.60 37.01 20.00
CA ALA A 287 -3.64 36.86 18.98
C ALA A 287 -3.06 36.77 17.54
N GLU A 288 -1.90 37.40 17.30
CA GLU A 288 -1.18 37.39 16.02
C GLU A 288 -0.47 36.05 15.76
N GLU A 289 -0.14 35.29 16.81
CA GLU A 289 0.51 33.97 16.73
C GLU A 289 -0.48 32.80 16.90
N SER A 290 -1.78 33.11 17.02
CA SER A 290 -2.84 32.16 17.35
C SER A 290 -2.82 30.90 16.46
N GLN A 291 -2.62 31.06 15.15
CA GLN A 291 -2.56 29.93 14.21
C GLN A 291 -1.35 29.01 14.48
N GLN A 292 -0.16 29.57 14.67
CA GLN A 292 1.05 28.79 14.95
C GLN A 292 0.96 28.06 16.30
N SER A 293 0.36 28.70 17.30
CA SER A 293 0.11 28.08 18.60
C SER A 293 -0.88 26.92 18.52
N LYS A 294 -1.96 27.05 17.71
CA LYS A 294 -2.90 25.95 17.44
C LYS A 294 -2.18 24.78 16.74
N ILE A 295 -1.32 25.05 15.76
CA ILE A 295 -0.49 24.03 15.09
C ILE A 295 0.40 23.30 16.11
N ALA A 296 1.13 24.04 16.96
CA ALA A 296 2.02 23.45 17.96
C ALA A 296 1.27 22.56 18.96
N GLN A 297 0.03 22.90 19.32
CA GLN A 297 -0.81 22.04 20.15
C GLN A 297 -1.22 20.76 19.44
N LEU A 298 -1.55 20.80 18.15
CA LEU A 298 -1.85 19.59 17.39
C LEU A 298 -0.60 18.72 17.22
N GLU A 299 0.57 19.32 16.98
CA GLU A 299 1.87 18.61 16.95
C GLU A 299 2.14 17.91 18.31
N HIS A 300 1.82 18.56 19.44
CA HIS A 300 1.90 17.93 20.76
C HIS A 300 0.91 16.77 20.92
N ALA A 301 -0.33 16.92 20.48
CA ALA A 301 -1.31 15.83 20.50
C ALA A 301 -0.85 14.63 19.64
N ILE A 302 -0.26 14.88 18.47
CA ILE A 302 0.32 13.83 17.61
C ILE A 302 1.47 13.12 18.35
N ALA A 303 2.34 13.87 19.05
CA ALA A 303 3.42 13.28 19.83
C ALA A 303 2.88 12.37 20.95
N GLU A 304 1.81 12.77 21.64
CA GLU A 304 1.15 11.95 22.66
C GLU A 304 0.45 10.71 22.06
N ILE A 305 -0.13 10.80 20.85
CA ILE A 305 -0.67 9.65 20.12
C ILE A 305 0.42 8.60 19.86
N CYS A 306 1.64 9.02 19.53
CA CYS A 306 2.79 8.12 19.37
C CYS A 306 3.20 7.39 20.66
N LEU A 307 2.74 7.85 21.83
CA LEU A 307 3.00 7.21 23.13
C LEU A 307 1.90 6.22 23.53
N ILE A 308 0.79 6.14 22.78
CA ILE A 308 -0.25 5.14 23.02
C ILE A 308 0.36 3.74 22.83
N PRO A 309 0.16 2.80 23.77
CA PRO A 309 0.68 1.44 23.64
C PRO A 309 0.21 0.76 22.34
N ASP A 310 1.06 -0.08 21.78
CA ASP A 310 0.79 -0.87 20.57
C ASP A 310 0.25 -0.05 19.38
N THR A 311 0.64 1.22 19.31
CA THR A 311 0.23 2.18 18.30
C THR A 311 1.43 2.71 17.55
N GLN A 312 1.29 2.85 16.24
CA GLN A 312 2.28 3.42 15.35
C GLN A 312 1.64 4.51 14.52
N LEU A 313 2.24 5.69 14.54
CA LEU A 313 1.92 6.74 13.58
C LEU A 313 2.49 6.34 12.22
N ILE A 314 1.62 6.27 11.22
CA ILE A 314 2.00 6.01 9.83
C ILE A 314 2.19 7.32 9.11
N ASP A 315 1.24 8.25 9.27
CA ASP A 315 1.27 9.50 8.52
C ASP A 315 0.38 10.59 9.12
N VAL A 316 0.61 11.84 8.72
CA VAL A 316 -0.19 13.03 9.09
C VAL A 316 -0.43 13.90 7.86
N SER A 317 -1.65 14.41 7.71
CA SER A 317 -1.99 15.34 6.64
C SER A 317 -1.27 16.69 6.80
N GLY A 318 -1.39 17.57 5.81
CA GLY A 318 -1.15 19.00 6.04
C GLY A 318 -2.08 19.56 7.12
N PHE A 319 -1.80 20.79 7.54
CA PHE A 319 -2.69 21.50 8.46
C PHE A 319 -3.70 22.33 7.66
N TYR A 320 -4.95 22.35 8.12
CA TYR A 320 -6.05 23.03 7.47
C TYR A 320 -6.73 24.01 8.42
N GLU A 321 -6.90 25.26 7.99
CA GLU A 321 -7.72 26.24 8.70
C GLU A 321 -9.18 26.17 8.23
N SER A 322 -10.13 26.25 9.16
CA SER A 322 -11.56 26.21 8.84
C SER A 322 -12.40 27.13 9.73
N GLU A 323 -13.55 27.58 9.21
CA GLU A 323 -14.57 28.27 9.99
C GLU A 323 -15.28 27.30 10.96
N PRO A 324 -15.81 27.78 12.10
CA PRO A 324 -16.63 26.95 12.99
C PRO A 324 -17.89 26.45 12.29
N ALA A 325 -18.17 25.15 12.37
CA ALA A 325 -19.25 24.53 11.59
C ALA A 325 -20.66 24.58 12.24
N TYR A 326 -20.76 24.80 13.56
CA TYR A 326 -22.04 24.68 14.29
C TYR A 326 -22.28 25.75 15.37
N LEU A 327 -21.22 26.42 15.83
CA LEU A 327 -21.30 27.55 16.75
C LEU A 327 -20.29 28.59 16.26
N GLU A 328 -20.81 29.59 15.53
CA GLU A 328 -20.03 30.52 14.71
C GLU A 328 -19.33 31.63 15.51
N ASP A 329 -19.78 31.91 16.74
CA ASP A 329 -19.17 32.93 17.61
C ASP A 329 -17.92 32.38 18.33
N GLN A 330 -16.92 31.98 17.53
CA GLN A 330 -15.65 31.39 17.97
C GLN A 330 -14.53 31.71 16.97
N ASP A 331 -13.29 31.58 17.44
CA ASP A 331 -12.11 31.68 16.57
C ASP A 331 -12.03 30.49 15.58
N THR A 332 -11.27 30.65 14.51
CA THR A 332 -11.06 29.62 13.48
C THR A 332 -10.39 28.38 14.06
N PHE A 333 -10.66 27.23 13.44
CA PHE A 333 -10.03 25.96 13.79
C PHE A 333 -8.81 25.71 12.93
N VAL A 334 -7.76 25.16 13.52
CA VAL A 334 -6.72 24.41 12.80
C VAL A 334 -7.06 22.93 12.95
N ASN A 335 -6.97 22.18 11.86
CA ASN A 335 -7.34 20.77 11.79
C ASN A 335 -6.27 19.96 11.05
N ALA A 336 -6.17 18.68 11.39
CA ALA A 336 -5.34 17.69 10.69
C ALA A 336 -5.97 16.31 10.83
N VAL A 337 -5.48 15.34 10.06
CA VAL A 337 -5.80 13.92 10.23
C VAL A 337 -4.50 13.15 10.41
N ALA A 338 -4.44 12.28 11.42
CA ALA A 338 -3.38 11.32 11.62
C ALA A 338 -3.86 9.92 11.21
N LEU A 339 -3.05 9.23 10.41
CA LEU A 339 -3.21 7.81 10.11
C LEU A 339 -2.32 7.01 11.06
N ILE A 340 -2.94 6.14 11.84
CA ILE A 340 -2.24 5.23 12.75
C ILE A 340 -2.53 3.78 12.40
N ARG A 341 -1.66 2.87 12.84
CA ARG A 341 -2.00 1.46 13.05
C ARG A 341 -1.90 1.13 14.52
N THR A 342 -2.87 0.36 15.02
CA THR A 342 -2.94 0.05 16.43
C THR A 342 -3.58 -1.31 16.70
N GLY A 343 -3.08 -2.05 17.67
CA GLY A 343 -3.77 -3.24 18.21
C GLY A 343 -4.78 -2.92 19.31
N ILE A 344 -4.93 -1.64 19.67
CA ILE A 344 -5.88 -1.18 20.69
C ILE A 344 -7.30 -1.17 20.14
N THR A 345 -8.26 -1.67 20.92
CA THR A 345 -9.68 -1.68 20.52
C THR A 345 -10.22 -0.26 20.33
N PRO A 346 -11.22 -0.03 19.47
CA PRO A 346 -11.75 1.31 19.23
C PRO A 346 -12.22 2.04 20.50
N ARG A 347 -12.79 1.32 21.48
CA ARG A 347 -13.22 1.90 22.76
C ARG A 347 -12.04 2.30 23.63
N ASP A 348 -11.05 1.42 23.80
CA ASP A 348 -9.86 1.74 24.60
C ASP A 348 -9.07 2.88 23.95
N LEU A 349 -8.99 2.90 22.61
CA LEU A 349 -8.39 3.98 21.85
C LEU A 349 -9.10 5.31 22.11
N LEU A 350 -10.44 5.33 22.13
CA LEU A 350 -11.20 6.52 22.49
C LEU A 350 -10.83 7.02 23.90
N HIS A 351 -10.66 6.13 24.87
CA HIS A 351 -10.25 6.52 26.24
C HIS A 351 -8.83 7.11 26.28
N TYR A 352 -7.89 6.55 25.51
CA TYR A 352 -6.55 7.15 25.37
C TYR A 352 -6.62 8.55 24.75
N LEU A 353 -7.40 8.72 23.67
CA LEU A 353 -7.56 10.03 23.03
C LEU A 353 -8.19 11.06 23.98
N GLN A 354 -9.21 10.67 24.74
CA GLN A 354 -9.82 11.52 25.77
C GLN A 354 -8.83 11.92 26.88
N ALA A 355 -7.95 11.00 27.28
CA ALA A 355 -6.90 11.30 28.27
C ALA A 355 -5.87 12.32 27.73
N ILE A 356 -5.52 12.24 26.43
CA ILE A 356 -4.65 13.22 25.77
C ILE A 356 -5.34 14.59 25.70
N GLU A 357 -6.62 14.63 25.38
CA GLU A 357 -7.38 15.88 25.39
C GLU A 357 -7.42 16.54 26.76
N ASP A 358 -7.67 15.74 27.81
CA ASP A 358 -7.73 16.23 29.18
C ASP A 358 -6.32 16.71 29.64
N SER A 359 -5.23 16.05 29.22
CA SER A 359 -3.85 16.50 29.50
C SER A 359 -3.51 17.83 28.80
N LEU A 360 -4.10 18.07 27.62
CA LEU A 360 -4.02 19.33 26.87
C LEU A 360 -5.05 20.38 27.32
N GLY A 361 -5.69 20.18 28.48
CA GLY A 361 -6.54 21.18 29.12
C GLY A 361 -7.95 21.31 28.53
N ARG A 362 -8.47 20.25 27.90
CA ARG A 362 -9.86 20.24 27.40
C ARG A 362 -10.85 20.42 28.55
N VAL A 363 -11.76 21.40 28.45
CA VAL A 363 -12.86 21.61 29.40
C VAL A 363 -14.20 21.57 28.66
N ARG A 364 -15.06 20.58 28.99
CA ARG A 364 -16.34 20.35 28.31
C ARG A 364 -17.48 21.14 29.00
N THR A 365 -17.56 22.45 28.76
CA THR A 365 -18.62 23.32 29.35
C THR A 365 -19.85 23.52 28.45
N VAL A 366 -19.65 23.61 27.13
CA VAL A 366 -20.71 23.87 26.13
C VAL A 366 -20.58 22.88 24.98
N LYS A 367 -21.71 22.31 24.52
CA LYS A 367 -21.73 21.43 23.34
C LYS A 367 -21.26 22.21 22.10
N ASN A 368 -20.28 21.67 21.37
CA ASN A 368 -19.61 22.33 20.23
C ASN A 368 -18.91 23.67 20.59
N GLY A 369 -18.58 23.90 21.86
CA GLY A 369 -17.85 25.08 22.30
C GLY A 369 -16.36 25.06 21.95
N PRO A 370 -15.64 26.16 22.25
CA PRO A 370 -14.20 26.26 22.03
C PRO A 370 -13.42 25.18 22.78
N ARG A 371 -12.37 24.64 22.14
CA ARG A 371 -11.55 23.55 22.66
C ARG A 371 -10.08 23.69 22.29
N THR A 372 -9.22 23.35 23.23
CA THR A 372 -7.75 23.35 23.09
C THR A 372 -7.26 22.19 22.23
N CYS A 373 -7.98 21.07 22.25
CA CYS A 373 -7.77 19.93 21.37
C CYS A 373 -9.06 19.08 21.33
N ASP A 374 -9.32 18.46 20.19
CA ASP A 374 -10.38 17.47 19.96
C ASP A 374 -9.83 16.39 19.05
N LEU A 375 -9.93 15.14 19.51
CA LEU A 375 -9.41 13.95 18.87
C LEU A 375 -10.57 12.98 18.63
N ASP A 376 -10.96 12.83 17.36
CA ASP A 376 -12.07 11.96 16.96
C ASP A 376 -11.54 10.73 16.20
N ILE A 377 -12.03 9.53 16.53
CA ILE A 377 -11.86 8.35 15.66
C ILE A 377 -12.80 8.51 14.46
N LEU A 378 -12.24 8.81 13.28
CA LEU A 378 -13.00 9.07 12.06
C LEU A 378 -13.44 7.78 11.37
N ASP A 379 -12.51 6.84 11.22
CA ASP A 379 -12.72 5.54 10.62
C ASP A 379 -11.73 4.54 11.20
N TYR A 380 -12.12 3.29 11.25
CA TYR A 380 -11.30 2.20 11.80
C TYR A 380 -11.48 0.98 10.91
N GLN A 381 -10.37 0.43 10.42
CA GLN A 381 -10.34 -0.58 9.37
C GLN A 381 -11.30 -1.74 9.64
N LEU A 382 -12.27 -1.92 8.73
CA LEU A 382 -13.27 -3.00 8.74
C LEU A 382 -14.12 -3.06 10.04
N TYR A 383 -14.07 -2.03 10.87
CA TYR A 383 -14.80 -1.99 12.13
C TYR A 383 -16.04 -1.10 12.01
N LEU A 384 -17.18 -1.64 12.45
CA LEU A 384 -18.45 -0.94 12.50
C LEU A 384 -18.98 -0.95 13.92
N SER A 385 -19.21 0.24 14.48
CA SER A 385 -19.96 0.39 15.72
C SER A 385 -20.97 1.51 15.62
N SER A 386 -22.08 1.33 16.32
CA SER A 386 -23.09 2.35 16.58
C SER A 386 -23.63 2.09 17.98
N ASP A 387 -22.84 2.46 18.97
CA ASP A 387 -23.24 2.43 20.38
C ASP A 387 -23.27 3.86 20.97
N GLU A 388 -23.75 3.99 22.21
CA GLU A 388 -23.92 5.29 22.87
C GLU A 388 -22.59 6.03 23.10
N GLU A 389 -21.47 5.31 23.17
CA GLU A 389 -20.15 5.84 23.48
C GLU A 389 -19.35 6.14 22.21
N LEU A 390 -19.43 5.27 21.20
CA LEU A 390 -18.64 5.36 19.98
C LEU A 390 -19.41 4.88 18.74
N THR A 391 -19.49 5.75 17.72
CA THR A 391 -19.98 5.40 16.39
C THR A 391 -18.83 5.50 15.39
N VAL A 392 -18.52 4.39 14.70
CA VAL A 392 -17.44 4.28 13.71
C VAL A 392 -17.99 3.60 12.45
N PRO A 393 -17.79 4.16 11.23
CA PRO A 393 -17.17 5.46 10.95
C PRO A 393 -17.94 6.63 11.58
N HIS A 394 -17.26 7.72 11.92
CA HIS A 394 -17.86 8.90 12.55
C HIS A 394 -19.01 9.46 11.68
N PRO A 395 -20.23 9.66 12.23
CA PRO A 395 -21.44 9.87 11.44
C PRO A 395 -21.42 11.14 10.56
N LEU A 396 -20.72 12.18 11.03
CA LEU A 396 -20.64 13.47 10.33
C LEU A 396 -19.33 13.66 9.55
N LEU A 397 -18.49 12.63 9.44
CA LEU A 397 -17.15 12.80 8.83
C LEU A 397 -17.24 13.24 7.36
N ALA A 398 -18.22 12.73 6.62
CA ALA A 398 -18.37 12.96 5.18
C ALA A 398 -18.95 14.32 4.82
N GLU A 399 -19.47 15.09 5.80
CA GLU A 399 -20.01 16.43 5.55
C GLU A 399 -19.09 17.57 6.02
N ARG A 400 -17.98 17.25 6.70
CA ARG A 400 -17.03 18.20 7.28
C ARG A 400 -15.79 18.35 6.39
N ASP A 401 -15.63 19.51 5.76
CA ASP A 401 -14.52 19.75 4.81
C ASP A 401 -13.13 19.60 5.46
N PHE A 402 -13.01 20.07 6.71
CA PHE A 402 -11.80 19.98 7.54
C PHE A 402 -11.47 18.57 8.00
N VAL A 403 -12.31 17.58 7.69
CA VAL A 403 -12.03 16.14 7.86
C VAL A 403 -11.78 15.49 6.50
N VAL A 404 -12.66 15.77 5.53
CA VAL A 404 -12.61 15.13 4.21
C VAL A 404 -11.32 15.46 3.47
N LYS A 405 -10.93 16.74 3.39
CA LYS A 405 -9.70 17.17 2.68
C LYS A 405 -8.43 16.55 3.26
N PRO A 406 -8.13 16.69 4.57
CA PRO A 406 -6.92 16.08 5.14
C PRO A 406 -6.93 14.55 5.07
N LEU A 407 -8.08 13.89 5.21
CA LEU A 407 -8.15 12.43 5.09
C LEU A 407 -7.84 11.97 3.64
N LEU A 408 -8.44 12.64 2.64
CA LEU A 408 -8.19 12.33 1.24
C LEU A 408 -6.77 12.72 0.78
N GLU A 409 -6.09 13.62 1.48
CA GLU A 409 -4.65 13.87 1.26
C GLU A 409 -3.81 12.62 1.57
N LEU A 410 -4.18 11.86 2.61
CA LEU A 410 -3.50 10.63 3.01
C LEU A 410 -3.97 9.42 2.22
N ALA A 411 -5.28 9.36 1.90
CA ALA A 411 -5.91 8.25 1.21
C ALA A 411 -6.92 8.76 0.15
N PRO A 412 -6.47 9.14 -1.06
CA PRO A 412 -7.29 9.84 -2.08
C PRO A 412 -8.56 9.12 -2.57
N PHE A 413 -8.66 7.80 -2.35
CA PHE A 413 -9.79 6.97 -2.78
C PHE A 413 -10.37 6.13 -1.64
N HIS A 414 -10.26 6.63 -0.41
CA HIS A 414 -10.66 5.88 0.76
C HIS A 414 -12.12 5.46 0.73
N ILE A 415 -12.36 4.21 1.12
CA ILE A 415 -13.70 3.65 1.32
C ILE A 415 -13.79 3.36 2.81
N LEU A 416 -14.75 4.01 3.46
CA LEU A 416 -14.97 3.85 4.90
C LEU A 416 -15.35 2.41 5.24
N ALA A 417 -15.21 2.02 6.51
CA ALA A 417 -15.59 0.67 6.96
C ALA A 417 -17.06 0.29 6.65
N ASN A 418 -17.95 1.26 6.46
CA ASN A 418 -19.35 1.03 6.07
C ASN A 418 -19.57 0.92 4.54
N GLY A 419 -18.50 0.87 3.74
CA GLY A 419 -18.55 0.79 2.29
C GLY A 419 -18.80 2.11 1.56
N LYS A 420 -19.02 3.22 2.28
CA LYS A 420 -19.21 4.53 1.66
C LYS A 420 -17.88 5.09 1.18
N ARG A 421 -17.79 5.39 -0.12
CA ARG A 421 -16.65 6.14 -0.68
C ARG A 421 -16.66 7.57 -0.15
N LEU A 422 -15.53 8.02 0.37
CA LEU A 422 -15.35 9.39 0.79
C LEU A 422 -15.10 10.29 -0.43
N THR A 423 -15.81 11.42 -0.52
CA THR A 423 -15.71 12.37 -1.63
C THR A 423 -15.91 13.79 -1.12
N ALA A 424 -15.36 14.78 -1.83
CA ALA A 424 -15.58 16.19 -1.53
C ALA A 424 -17.03 16.65 -1.85
N ASP A 425 -17.75 15.93 -2.71
CA ASP A 425 -19.10 16.31 -3.17
C ASP A 425 -20.16 16.30 -2.05
N ALA A 426 -19.92 15.54 -0.98
CA ALA A 426 -20.83 15.43 0.16
C ALA A 426 -20.59 16.47 1.27
N VAL A 427 -19.55 17.31 1.11
CA VAL A 427 -19.16 18.33 2.09
C VAL A 427 -20.21 19.45 2.17
N LYS A 428 -20.51 19.89 3.39
CA LYS A 428 -21.49 20.95 3.65
C LYS A 428 -20.96 22.10 4.51
N VAL A 429 -19.94 21.86 5.34
CA VAL A 429 -19.49 22.82 6.36
C VAL A 429 -17.96 22.89 6.48
N GLY A 430 -17.46 24.02 7.00
CA GLY A 430 -16.07 24.23 7.41
C GLY A 430 -15.20 25.00 6.42
N HIS A 431 -15.37 24.77 5.11
CA HIS A 431 -14.61 25.45 4.04
C HIS A 431 -13.09 25.49 4.30
N ALA A 432 -12.50 24.32 4.53
CA ALA A 432 -11.11 24.21 4.97
C ALA A 432 -10.10 24.62 3.89
N VAL A 433 -9.10 25.40 4.28
CA VAL A 433 -7.98 25.83 3.43
C VAL A 433 -6.68 25.27 4.00
N ARG A 434 -5.85 24.66 3.16
CA ARG A 434 -4.54 24.16 3.59
C ARG A 434 -3.62 25.33 3.90
N ILE A 435 -2.97 25.27 5.06
CA ILE A 435 -2.07 26.32 5.56
C ILE A 435 -0.61 25.84 5.72
N ARG A 436 -0.38 24.53 5.79
CA ARG A 436 0.97 23.92 5.87
C ARG A 436 1.00 22.52 5.26
#